data_AF-A0A820R4L1-F1
#
_entry.id   AF-A0A820R4L1-F1
#
_cell.length_a   1.000
_cell.length_b   1.000
_cell.length_c   1.000
_cell.angle_alpha   90.00
_cell.angle_beta   90.00
_cell.angle_gamma   90.00
#
_symmetry.space_group_name_H-M   'P 1'
#
loop_
_entity.id
_entity.type
_entity.pdbx_description
1 polymer ?
#
loop_
_entity_poly.entity_id
_entity_poly.type
_entity_poly.pdbx_seq_one_letter_code
_entity_poly.pdbx_strand_id
1 'polypeptide(L)'
;EKIESGSYCGDNVYLKRSILYEQANFDRNLAKEIEDTLKQLRTIIYQQYVALKYETLWYKMKIDTYINNLLLANKTTKKLLHTIEVLFNFQRYRTRDTLFYTYTRQLLKQTIDIVYKYGNYNETLFIINHVLRCPPGIHQWATHFVRFLLPTSF
;
A
#
# COMPACT_ATOMS: atom_id res chain seq x y z
N GLU A 1 -15.63 30.13 41.16
CA GLU A 1 -15.08 31.02 42.21
C GLU A 1 -15.81 32.37 42.20
N LYS A 2 -16.06 33.00 43.37
CA LYS A 2 -16.76 34.30 43.48
C LYS A 2 -15.73 35.39 43.80
N ILE A 3 -15.46 36.27 42.85
CA ILE A 3 -14.60 37.43 43.08
C ILE A 3 -15.49 38.62 43.42
N GLU A 4 -15.28 39.17 44.62
CA GLU A 4 -15.99 40.35 45.10
C GLU A 4 -15.03 41.54 45.10
N SER A 5 -15.39 42.58 44.35
CA SER A 5 -14.68 43.86 44.36
C SER A 5 -15.67 44.97 44.70
N GLY A 6 -15.24 45.95 45.47
CA GLY A 6 -16.08 47.06 45.87
C GLY A 6 -15.34 48.38 45.83
N SER A 7 -16.08 49.43 45.52
CA SER A 7 -15.59 50.80 45.51
C SER A 7 -16.71 51.74 45.95
N TYR A 8 -16.34 52.91 46.43
CA TYR A 8 -17.28 53.99 46.73
C TYR A 8 -17.62 54.73 45.44
N CYS A 9 -18.89 55.05 45.25
CA CYS A 9 -19.33 55.93 44.17
C CYS A 9 -19.19 57.40 44.61
N GLY A 10 -19.30 58.35 43.69
CA GLY A 10 -19.05 59.78 43.95
C GLY A 10 -20.02 60.44 44.96
N ASP A 11 -21.10 59.76 45.30
CA ASP A 11 -22.10 60.07 46.33
C ASP A 11 -21.81 59.40 47.68
N ASN A 12 -20.61 58.81 47.84
CA ASN A 12 -20.11 58.15 49.04
C ASN A 12 -20.87 56.85 49.42
N VAL A 13 -21.66 56.30 48.50
CA VAL A 13 -22.35 55.01 48.67
C VAL A 13 -21.43 53.87 48.24
N TYR A 14 -21.27 52.87 49.10
CA TYR A 14 -20.44 51.70 48.81
C TYR A 14 -21.19 50.70 47.92
N LEU A 15 -20.63 50.40 46.76
CA LEU A 15 -21.19 49.41 45.85
C LEU A 15 -20.28 48.17 45.77
N LYS A 16 -20.93 47.01 45.80
CA LYS A 16 -20.26 45.71 45.71
C LYS A 16 -20.63 45.02 44.40
N ARG A 17 -19.63 44.69 43.58
CA ARG A 17 -19.81 43.88 42.37
C ARG A 17 -19.37 42.45 42.67
N SER A 18 -20.27 41.50 42.41
CA SER A 18 -19.95 40.07 42.40
C SER A 18 -20.07 39.54 40.98
N ILE A 19 -19.00 38.97 40.45
CA ILE A 19 -19.03 38.23 39.18
C ILE A 19 -18.90 36.74 39.51
N LEU A 20 -19.83 35.95 38.98
CA LEU A 20 -19.81 34.50 39.07
C LEU A 20 -19.21 33.94 37.78
N TYR A 21 -18.19 33.09 37.92
CA TYR A 21 -17.62 32.34 36.81
C TYR A 21 -17.93 30.86 36.99
N GLU A 22 -18.36 30.20 35.92
CA GLU A 22 -18.40 28.73 35.87
C GLU A 22 -16.97 28.20 35.87
N GLN A 23 -16.68 27.32 36.82
CA GLN A 23 -15.35 26.76 37.01
C GLN A 23 -15.36 25.29 36.58
N ALA A 24 -14.64 24.99 35.50
CA ALA A 24 -14.37 23.63 35.11
C ALA A 24 -13.24 23.07 35.97
N ASN A 25 -13.53 21.99 36.71
CA ASN A 25 -12.51 21.27 37.48
C ASN A 25 -11.87 20.21 36.60
N PHE A 26 -10.53 20.24 36.51
CA PHE A 26 -9.79 19.23 35.77
C PHE A 26 -9.77 17.91 36.54
N ASP A 27 -10.39 16.88 35.97
CA ASP A 27 -10.35 15.53 36.53
C ASP A 27 -9.08 14.80 36.08
N ARG A 28 -8.13 14.64 37.02
CA ARG A 28 -6.88 13.95 36.78
C ARG A 28 -7.07 12.44 36.55
N ASN A 29 -8.11 11.84 37.13
CA ASN A 29 -8.36 10.41 36.98
C ASN A 29 -8.87 10.11 35.58
N LEU A 30 -9.85 10.89 35.10
CA LEU A 30 -10.37 10.78 33.74
C LEU A 30 -9.28 11.07 32.70
N ALA A 31 -8.44 12.08 32.95
CA ALA A 31 -7.30 12.37 32.07
C ALA A 31 -6.30 11.20 32.00
N LYS A 32 -6.03 10.54 33.13
CA LYS A 32 -5.14 9.37 33.19
C LYS A 32 -5.74 8.17 32.46
N GLU A 33 -7.04 7.93 32.59
CA GLU A 33 -7.73 6.85 31.90
C GLU A 33 -7.70 7.03 30.37
N ILE A 34 -7.89 8.27 29.89
CA ILE A 34 -7.71 8.60 28.47
C ILE A 34 -6.27 8.33 28.03
N GLU A 35 -5.28 8.74 28.82
CA GLU A 35 -3.86 8.50 28.51
C GLU A 35 -3.55 7.00 28.40
N ASP A 36 -4.05 6.19 29.34
CA ASP A 36 -3.86 4.74 29.35
C ASP A 36 -4.57 4.08 28.16
N THR A 37 -5.79 4.52 27.83
CA THR A 37 -6.53 4.05 26.65
C THR A 37 -5.78 4.36 25.35
N LEU A 38 -5.23 5.57 25.22
CA LEU A 38 -4.45 5.96 24.04
C LEU A 38 -3.15 5.14 23.93
N LYS A 39 -2.48 4.85 25.05
CA LYS A 39 -1.30 3.97 25.07
C LYS A 39 -1.65 2.55 24.61
N GLN A 40 -2.79 2.02 25.07
CA GLN A 40 -3.27 0.70 24.66
C GLN A 40 -3.63 0.66 23.18
N LEU A 41 -4.42 1.62 22.69
CA LEU A 41 -4.78 1.75 21.28
C LEU A 41 -3.54 1.82 20.38
N ARG A 42 -2.56 2.66 20.77
CA ARG A 42 -1.28 2.76 20.07
C ARG A 42 -0.59 1.41 19.98
N THR A 43 -0.55 0.65 21.08
CA THR A 43 0.10 -0.66 21.13
C THR A 43 -0.59 -1.65 20.20
N ILE A 44 -1.92 -1.69 20.21
CA ILE A 44 -2.71 -2.58 19.33
C ILE A 44 -2.47 -2.24 17.87
N ILE A 45 -2.53 -0.95 17.51
CA ILE A 45 -2.29 -0.50 16.13
C ILE A 45 -0.88 -0.89 15.68
N TYR A 46 0.14 -0.69 16.52
CA TYR A 46 1.50 -1.09 16.18
C TYR A 46 1.63 -2.60 16.01
N GLN A 47 1.06 -3.40 16.91
CA GLN A 47 1.11 -4.86 16.81
C GLN A 47 0.42 -5.36 15.52
N GLN A 48 -0.75 -4.82 15.20
CA GLN A 48 -1.48 -5.16 13.96
C GLN A 48 -0.68 -4.77 12.72
N TYR A 49 -0.12 -3.56 12.68
CA TYR A 49 0.71 -3.11 11.57
C TYR A 49 1.94 -4.00 11.37
N VAL A 50 2.63 -4.34 12.46
CA VAL A 50 3.82 -5.20 12.43
C VAL A 50 3.46 -6.60 11.94
N ALA A 51 2.36 -7.18 12.42
CA ALA A 51 1.88 -8.50 11.97
C ALA A 51 1.58 -8.52 10.46
N LEU A 52 0.79 -7.56 9.96
CA LEU A 52 0.45 -7.45 8.54
C LEU A 52 1.69 -7.23 7.66
N LYS A 53 2.68 -6.47 8.15
CA LYS A 53 3.95 -6.25 7.46
C LYS A 53 4.73 -7.55 7.32
N TYR A 54 4.84 -8.35 8.38
CA TYR A 54 5.51 -9.64 8.32
C TYR A 54 4.80 -10.63 7.40
N GLU A 55 3.46 -10.65 7.43
CA GLU A 55 2.68 -11.50 6.54
C GLU A 55 2.94 -11.17 5.07
N THR A 56 2.96 -9.87 4.73
CA THR A 56 3.27 -9.39 3.37
C THR A 56 4.68 -9.78 2.93
N LEU A 57 5.68 -9.64 3.81
CA LEU A 57 7.06 -10.05 3.52
C LEU A 57 7.15 -11.55 3.26
N TRP A 58 6.43 -12.36 4.04
CA TRP A 58 6.41 -13.80 3.86
C TRP A 58 5.73 -14.21 2.55
N TYR A 59 4.61 -13.59 2.19
CA TYR A 59 4.00 -13.81 0.88
C TYR A 59 4.93 -13.42 -0.27
N LYS A 60 5.64 -12.29 -0.15
CA LYS A 60 6.64 -11.89 -1.13
C LYS A 60 7.73 -12.96 -1.27
N MET A 61 8.29 -13.44 -0.16
CA MET A 61 9.30 -14.51 -0.19
C MET A 61 8.77 -15.77 -0.86
N LYS A 62 7.53 -16.17 -0.57
CA LYS A 62 6.89 -17.33 -1.21
C LYS A 62 6.73 -17.15 -2.72
N ILE A 63 6.30 -15.99 -3.16
CA ILE A 63 6.17 -15.66 -4.58
C ILE A 63 7.54 -15.71 -5.25
N ASP A 64 8.56 -15.09 -4.64
CA ASP A 64 9.93 -15.09 -5.15
C ASP A 64 10.47 -16.53 -5.29
N THR A 65 10.28 -17.37 -4.27
CA THR A 65 10.67 -18.79 -4.34
C THR A 65 9.91 -19.54 -5.45
N TYR A 66 8.59 -19.31 -5.58
CA TYR A 66 7.78 -19.95 -6.62
C TYR A 66 8.25 -19.55 -8.02
N ILE A 67 8.48 -18.25 -8.27
CA ILE A 67 8.97 -17.74 -9.53
C ILE A 67 10.35 -18.33 -9.83
N ASN A 68 11.28 -18.30 -8.87
CA ASN A 68 12.62 -18.84 -9.06
C ASN A 68 12.58 -20.33 -9.46
N ASN A 69 11.71 -21.13 -8.85
CA ASN A 69 11.53 -22.54 -9.24
C ASN A 69 11.03 -22.69 -10.69
N LEU A 70 10.17 -21.78 -11.16
CA LEU A 70 9.75 -21.75 -12.56
C LEU A 70 10.89 -21.33 -13.50
N LEU A 71 11.71 -20.36 -13.11
CA LEU A 71 12.86 -19.89 -13.90
C LEU A 71 13.91 -20.98 -14.05
N LEU A 72 14.18 -21.75 -12.98
CA LEU A 72 15.14 -22.87 -12.99
C LEU A 72 14.74 -24.00 -13.95
N ALA A 73 13.46 -24.12 -14.29
CA ALA A 73 13.00 -25.13 -15.25
C ALA A 73 13.50 -24.87 -16.68
N ASN A 74 13.97 -23.65 -17.00
CA ASN A 74 14.57 -23.25 -18.28
C ASN A 74 13.77 -23.68 -19.52
N LYS A 75 12.44 -23.63 -19.42
CA LYS A 75 11.52 -23.99 -20.50
C LYS A 75 10.20 -23.23 -20.34
N THR A 76 9.53 -22.95 -21.45
CA THR A 76 8.17 -22.41 -21.40
C THR A 76 7.21 -23.52 -20.95
N THR A 77 6.56 -23.31 -19.81
CA THR A 77 5.55 -24.25 -19.27
C THR A 77 4.21 -23.56 -19.18
N LYS A 78 3.12 -24.36 -19.17
CA LYS A 78 1.77 -23.84 -18.91
C LYS A 78 1.69 -23.07 -17.58
N LYS A 79 2.42 -23.50 -16.55
CA LYS A 79 2.51 -22.81 -15.26
C LYS A 79 3.15 -21.43 -15.38
N LEU A 80 4.21 -21.30 -16.18
CA LEU A 80 4.87 -20.02 -16.46
C LEU A 80 3.92 -19.06 -17.18
N LEU A 81 3.25 -19.52 -18.24
CA LEU A 81 2.31 -18.69 -19.01
C LEU A 81 1.13 -18.23 -18.15
N HIS A 82 0.57 -19.12 -17.32
CA HIS A 82 -0.48 -18.75 -16.38
C HIS A 82 0.01 -17.73 -15.33
N THR A 83 1.25 -17.86 -14.86
CA THR A 83 1.84 -16.89 -13.95
C THR A 83 1.96 -15.51 -14.61
N ILE A 84 2.39 -15.46 -15.87
CA ILE A 84 2.47 -14.23 -16.65
C ILE A 84 1.08 -13.60 -16.82
N GLU A 85 0.06 -14.40 -17.12
CA GLU A 85 -1.33 -13.93 -17.21
C GLU A 85 -1.78 -13.26 -15.91
N VAL A 86 -1.55 -13.92 -14.76
CA VAL A 86 -1.86 -13.37 -13.43
C VAL A 86 -1.11 -12.06 -13.19
N LEU A 87 0.17 -12.00 -13.52
CA LEU A 87 0.96 -10.78 -13.36
C LEU A 87 0.47 -9.63 -14.25
N PHE A 88 0.05 -9.92 -15.49
CA PHE A 88 -0.58 -8.92 -16.37
C PHE A 88 -1.97 -8.51 -15.90
N ASN A 89 -2.71 -9.37 -15.20
CA ASN A 89 -3.97 -8.99 -14.58
C ASN A 89 -3.72 -7.92 -13.52
N PHE A 90 -2.66 -8.05 -12.69
CA PHE A 90 -2.29 -7.00 -11.74
C PHE A 90 -1.97 -5.65 -12.41
N GLN A 91 -1.40 -5.64 -13.62
CA GLN A 91 -1.12 -4.39 -14.35
C GLN A 91 -2.39 -3.69 -14.86
N ARG A 92 -3.52 -4.40 -14.93
CA ARG A 92 -4.80 -3.89 -15.42
C ARG A 92 -5.72 -3.37 -14.30
N TYR A 93 -5.49 -3.77 -13.06
CA TYR A 93 -6.19 -3.21 -11.90
C TYR A 93 -5.66 -1.81 -11.55
N ARG A 94 -6.52 -0.95 -10.97
CA ARG A 94 -6.14 0.36 -10.42
C ARG A 94 -5.79 0.20 -8.94
N THR A 95 -4.50 0.15 -8.63
CA THR A 95 -3.94 0.16 -7.28
C THR A 95 -3.10 1.44 -7.10
N ARG A 96 -2.99 1.98 -5.89
CA ARG A 96 -2.15 3.17 -5.61
C ARG A 96 -0.71 2.82 -5.20
N ASP A 97 -0.43 1.54 -4.97
CA ASP A 97 0.87 1.02 -4.55
C ASP A 97 1.85 0.89 -5.72
N THR A 98 2.76 1.86 -5.82
CA THR A 98 3.81 1.90 -6.83
C THR A 98 4.88 0.83 -6.62
N LEU A 99 5.14 0.42 -5.38
CA LEU A 99 6.11 -0.62 -5.05
C LEU A 99 5.61 -1.99 -5.53
N PHE A 100 4.31 -2.26 -5.35
CA PHE A 100 3.68 -3.48 -5.86
C PHE A 100 3.75 -3.57 -7.39
N TYR A 101 3.46 -2.48 -8.12
CA TYR A 101 3.61 -2.48 -9.57
C TYR A 101 5.05 -2.69 -10.02
N THR A 102 6.00 -2.02 -9.36
CA THR A 102 7.42 -2.17 -9.71
C THR A 102 7.88 -3.61 -9.50
N TYR A 103 7.49 -4.22 -8.38
CA TYR A 103 7.79 -5.61 -8.06
C TYR A 103 7.16 -6.58 -9.08
N THR A 104 5.86 -6.47 -9.34
CA THR A 104 5.17 -7.36 -10.30
C THR A 104 5.68 -7.20 -11.75
N ARG A 105 6.08 -5.98 -12.15
CA ARG A 105 6.74 -5.74 -13.46
C ARG A 105 8.13 -6.37 -13.54
N GLN A 106 8.88 -6.39 -12.44
CA GLN A 106 10.15 -7.09 -12.38
C GLN A 106 9.96 -8.60 -12.57
N LEU A 107 8.96 -9.18 -11.91
CA LEU A 107 8.59 -10.59 -12.11
C LEU A 107 8.14 -10.87 -13.55
N LEU A 108 7.35 -9.97 -14.15
CA LEU A 108 6.97 -10.07 -15.58
C LEU A 108 8.21 -10.09 -16.46
N LYS A 109 9.16 -9.18 -16.26
CA LYS A 109 10.39 -9.15 -17.04
C LYS A 109 11.14 -10.48 -16.97
N GLN A 110 11.38 -11.00 -15.77
CA GLN A 110 12.09 -12.26 -15.56
C GLN A 110 11.38 -13.45 -16.22
N THR A 111 10.06 -13.53 -16.09
CA THR A 111 9.27 -14.64 -16.65
C THR A 111 9.15 -14.56 -18.18
N ILE A 112 8.98 -13.36 -18.74
CA ILE A 112 8.93 -13.12 -20.18
C ILE A 112 10.29 -13.39 -20.84
N ASP A 113 11.40 -13.05 -20.19
CA ASP A 113 12.74 -13.33 -20.72
C ASP A 113 12.96 -14.84 -20.95
N ILE A 114 12.40 -15.71 -20.09
CA ILE A 114 12.39 -17.16 -20.30
C ILE A 114 11.55 -17.55 -21.52
N VAL A 115 10.38 -16.95 -21.70
CA VAL A 115 9.53 -17.20 -22.87
C VAL A 115 10.25 -16.80 -24.16
N TYR A 116 10.98 -15.67 -24.17
CA TYR A 116 11.73 -15.27 -25.37
C TYR A 116 12.97 -16.13 -25.64
N LYS A 117 13.53 -16.75 -24.61
CA LYS A 117 14.70 -17.62 -24.78
C LYS A 117 14.34 -19.02 -25.28
N TYR A 118 13.20 -19.56 -24.85
CA TYR A 118 12.84 -20.97 -25.07
C TYR A 118 11.49 -21.18 -25.76
N GLY A 119 10.75 -20.11 -25.99
CA GLY A 119 9.39 -20.18 -26.48
C GLY A 119 9.25 -20.10 -27.99
N ASN A 120 8.03 -20.37 -28.45
CA ASN A 120 7.67 -20.32 -29.86
C ASN A 120 6.92 -19.02 -30.21
N TYR A 121 6.58 -18.88 -31.49
CA TYR A 121 5.83 -17.73 -32.01
C TYR A 121 4.49 -17.52 -31.30
N ASN A 122 3.74 -18.59 -31.01
CA ASN A 122 2.43 -18.50 -30.34
C ASN A 122 2.56 -17.95 -28.92
N GLU A 123 3.61 -18.35 -28.20
CA GLU A 123 3.89 -17.85 -26.84
C GLU A 123 4.35 -16.38 -26.86
N THR A 124 5.07 -15.97 -27.90
CA THR A 124 5.43 -14.56 -28.12
C THR A 124 4.19 -13.72 -28.42
N LEU A 125 3.30 -14.20 -29.30
CA LEU A 125 2.02 -13.55 -29.60
C LEU A 125 1.12 -13.46 -28.35
N PHE A 126 1.16 -14.48 -27.49
CA PHE A 126 0.49 -14.46 -26.19
C PHE A 126 0.96 -13.29 -25.32
N ILE A 127 2.27 -13.02 -25.21
CA ILE A 127 2.79 -11.85 -24.49
C ILE A 127 2.30 -10.55 -25.10
N ILE A 128 2.41 -10.40 -26.43
CA ILE A 128 1.98 -9.18 -27.13
C ILE A 128 0.49 -8.91 -26.91
N ASN A 129 -0.36 -9.93 -27.02
CA ASN A 129 -1.79 -9.80 -26.76
C ASN A 129 -2.09 -9.32 -25.33
N HIS A 130 -1.31 -9.74 -24.34
CA HIS A 130 -1.43 -9.21 -22.98
C HIS A 130 -1.01 -7.75 -22.85
N VAL A 131 0.11 -7.38 -23.49
CA VAL A 131 0.59 -5.99 -23.54
C VAL A 131 -0.49 -5.08 -24.14
N LEU A 132 -1.06 -5.44 -25.29
CA LEU A 132 -2.08 -4.63 -25.98
C LEU A 132 -3.37 -4.39 -25.17
N ARG A 133 -3.66 -5.23 -24.18
CA ARG A 133 -4.85 -5.12 -23.31
C ARG A 133 -4.62 -4.27 -22.06
N CYS A 134 -3.40 -3.79 -21.82
CA CYS A 134 -3.07 -3.01 -20.64
C CYS A 134 -3.49 -1.53 -20.79
N PRO A 135 -3.76 -0.83 -19.67
CA PRO A 135 -4.25 0.55 -19.69
C PRO A 135 -3.20 1.56 -20.23
N PRO A 136 -3.61 2.82 -20.50
CA PRO A 136 -2.70 3.88 -20.92
C PRO A 136 -1.49 4.06 -19.98
N GLY A 137 -0.35 4.46 -20.55
CA GLY A 137 0.94 4.56 -19.82
C GLY A 137 1.82 3.30 -19.92
N ILE A 138 1.35 2.28 -20.61
CA ILE A 138 2.07 1.02 -20.83
C ILE A 138 3.46 1.19 -21.49
N HIS A 139 3.59 2.16 -22.39
CA HIS A 139 4.83 2.45 -23.13
C HIS A 139 6.01 2.81 -22.22
N GLN A 140 5.76 3.19 -20.96
CA GLN A 140 6.82 3.53 -20.01
C GLN A 140 7.55 2.30 -19.47
N TRP A 141 6.95 1.10 -19.54
CA TRP A 141 7.50 -0.10 -18.92
C TRP A 141 7.45 -1.36 -19.79
N ALA A 142 6.44 -1.52 -20.65
CA ALA A 142 6.23 -2.77 -21.40
C ALA A 142 6.81 -2.76 -22.82
N THR A 143 7.42 -1.66 -23.28
CA THR A 143 7.93 -1.53 -24.66
C THR A 143 8.92 -2.65 -25.00
N HIS A 144 9.77 -3.04 -24.05
CA HIS A 144 10.75 -4.12 -24.20
C HIS A 144 10.11 -5.52 -24.32
N PHE A 145 8.83 -5.65 -23.98
CA PHE A 145 8.07 -6.89 -24.12
C PHE A 145 7.47 -7.04 -25.50
N VAL A 146 7.46 -6.03 -26.37
CA VAL A 146 6.98 -6.18 -27.74
C VAL A 146 8.14 -6.62 -28.63
N ARG A 147 8.40 -7.94 -28.67
CA ARG A 147 9.42 -8.54 -29.53
C ARG A 147 8.74 -9.48 -30.50
N PHE A 148 9.12 -9.42 -31.78
CA PHE A 148 8.69 -10.38 -32.78
C PHE A 148 9.79 -11.42 -32.96
N LEU A 149 9.49 -12.69 -32.68
CA LEU A 149 10.33 -13.78 -33.16
C LEU A 149 10.05 -13.94 -34.65
N LEU A 150 11.07 -13.73 -35.48
CA LEU A 150 10.97 -14.01 -36.91
C LEU A 150 10.79 -15.52 -37.09
N PRO A 151 9.82 -15.98 -37.90
CA PRO A 151 9.72 -17.38 -38.26
C PRO A 151 11.05 -17.82 -38.90
N THR A 152 11.65 -18.89 -38.39
CA THR A 152 12.92 -19.43 -38.91
C THR A 152 12.77 -20.12 -40.27
N SER A 153 11.53 -20.28 -40.76
CA SER A 153 11.22 -20.75 -42.11
C SER A 153 9.84 -20.23 -42.51
N PHE A 154 9.77 -19.54 -43.65
CA PHE A 154 8.54 -19.22 -44.37
C PHE A 154 8.24 -20.30 -45.40
#